data_AF-A0AAD2FKV7-F1
#
_entry.id   AF-A0AAD2FKV7-F1
#
_cell.length_a   1.000
_cell.length_b   1.000
_cell.length_c   1.000
_cell.angle_alpha   90.00
_cell.angle_beta   90.00
_cell.angle_gamma   90.00
#
_symmetry.space_group_name_H-M   'P 1'
#
loop_
_entity.id
_entity.type
_entity.pdbx_description
1 polymer ?
#
loop_
_entity_poly.entity_id
_entity_poly.type
_entity_poly.pdbx_seq_one_letter_code
_entity_poly.pdbx_strand_id
1 'polypeptide(L)'
;MTSSSTMMTRTIGILLAMAILTSIAQGGTTFMLTHDESLSSPHLQSSSHYEFRADASNSFHLRRQRRRRLEEEEEEEVNHNNQEDEEEYDDALGNNNNNNNNAGEITDELQAGAHKAKLQFKSIDRHSEQRAIQLKEHLAQNSKDKFAREQALLLDNNASAAAAAAGGSHEHDQLTSKMKIHIPGTKEFIARQKALMDKVKSFSLPKKQGDEDKTPIVPIQHVDDEETANGNNNDKTKKKAGKILPFLAKHLPKPPANILRRTVAKIPFLRMLHKPLSLEEEMILDASVSFFVHLETMVYDETGKLETEEQMVALSNWLDLVSLTLPPEWHLHKLIDDLQKNFSYIAEGADNLHEILAKHKLRHKQWSHECTIDRGKFHVGFDCGFWKLLHIVSLGVAEQKGGIHLVQAEMVSERTKTFSPLEAANVIRNLIKFYYNPDYSSAFVQDYDDCNKHRRCDRLTNDKEAASVGDWKELPLWLWEVHNDVAINVLKETTQKKHPEILELTQEEEMKVIWPSVDQCHLCFQEDGTWNENQVFNFLEEHYWIGTDVDPKYDRLLRFQGEEEDATLFTVYGLVAVFLVILYILVRLVLGKSHTIQIAVRRARNYANFKQSKARTV
;
A
#
# COMPACT_ATOMS: atom_id res chain seq x y z
N MET A 1 68.79 40.31 10.73
CA MET A 1 67.40 40.80 10.81
C MET A 1 66.44 40.10 9.82
N THR A 2 66.55 38.78 9.59
CA THR A 2 65.67 38.07 8.61
C THR A 2 65.24 36.67 9.07
N SER A 3 65.04 36.47 10.38
CA SER A 3 64.56 35.18 10.93
C SER A 3 63.24 35.26 11.72
N SER A 4 62.59 36.44 11.78
CA SER A 4 61.37 36.63 12.58
C SER A 4 60.07 36.48 11.78
N SER A 5 60.14 36.41 10.44
CA SER A 5 58.95 36.46 9.57
C SER A 5 58.23 35.11 9.41
N THR A 6 58.95 33.98 9.53
CA THR A 6 58.39 32.63 9.32
C THR A 6 57.71 32.03 10.55
N MET A 7 58.01 32.52 11.76
CA MET A 7 57.27 32.12 12.96
C MET A 7 55.93 32.87 13.06
N MET A 8 55.87 34.15 12.69
CA MET A 8 54.64 34.94 12.78
C MET A 8 53.53 34.43 11.84
N THR A 9 53.87 33.96 10.64
CA THR A 9 52.89 33.42 9.68
C THR A 9 52.28 32.09 10.13
N ARG A 10 52.99 31.26 10.90
CA ARG A 10 52.46 30.00 11.43
C ARG A 10 51.55 30.21 12.63
N THR A 11 51.85 31.17 13.49
CA THR A 11 50.99 31.52 14.62
C THR A 11 49.71 32.20 14.16
N ILE A 12 49.78 33.06 13.13
CA ILE A 12 48.59 33.69 12.53
C ILE A 12 47.69 32.64 11.87
N GLY A 13 48.25 31.64 11.17
CA GLY A 13 47.44 30.56 10.57
C GLY A 13 46.69 29.69 11.58
N ILE A 14 47.31 29.41 12.73
CA ILE A 14 46.67 28.64 13.83
C ILE A 14 45.60 29.48 14.53
N LEU A 15 45.85 30.78 14.73
CA LEU A 15 44.86 31.69 15.31
C LEU A 15 43.69 31.95 14.37
N LEU A 16 43.91 32.01 13.05
CA LEU A 16 42.83 32.14 12.06
C LEU A 16 41.96 30.88 11.99
N ALA A 17 42.58 29.70 12.05
CA ALA A 17 41.85 28.43 12.07
C ALA A 17 41.04 28.24 13.37
N MET A 18 41.60 28.64 14.51
CA MET A 18 40.87 28.67 15.79
C MET A 18 39.72 29.68 15.76
N ALA A 19 39.93 30.88 15.19
CA ALA A 19 38.90 31.91 15.06
C ALA A 19 37.73 31.48 14.15
N ILE A 20 38.01 30.81 13.03
CA ILE A 20 36.99 30.25 12.13
C ILE A 20 36.20 29.14 12.84
N LEU A 21 36.86 28.29 13.64
CA LEU A 21 36.19 27.24 14.41
C LEU A 21 35.33 27.79 15.55
N THR A 22 35.75 28.87 16.23
CA THR A 22 34.91 29.55 17.23
C THR A 22 33.74 30.31 16.60
N SER A 23 33.87 30.88 15.40
CA SER A 23 32.75 31.49 14.68
C SER A 23 31.71 30.47 14.22
N ILE A 24 32.12 29.24 13.87
CA ILE A 24 31.18 28.16 13.52
C ILE A 24 30.48 27.61 14.77
N ALA A 25 31.17 27.56 15.92
CA ALA A 25 30.57 27.12 17.18
C ALA A 25 29.64 28.16 17.84
N GLN A 26 29.87 29.46 17.62
CA GLN A 26 29.03 30.54 18.15
C GLN A 26 27.90 30.97 17.20
N GLY A 27 27.97 30.64 15.91
CA GLY A 27 26.93 30.96 14.92
C GLY A 27 25.67 30.08 14.97
N GLY A 28 25.58 29.14 15.91
CA GLY A 28 24.46 28.18 16.01
C GLY A 28 23.25 28.66 16.83
N THR A 29 23.27 29.87 17.39
CA THR A 29 22.13 30.40 18.16
C THR A 29 21.94 31.88 17.88
N THR A 30 20.69 32.27 17.64
CA THR A 30 20.19 33.63 17.36
C THR A 30 20.52 34.25 15.99
N PHE A 31 19.66 33.97 15.00
CA PHE A 31 19.36 34.90 13.92
C PHE A 31 17.85 35.24 14.00
N MET A 32 17.51 36.27 14.78
CA MET A 32 16.28 37.01 14.61
C MET A 32 16.52 38.04 13.50
N LEU A 33 15.83 37.91 12.38
CA LEU A 33 15.69 38.99 11.40
C LEU A 33 14.33 39.64 11.62
N THR A 34 14.35 40.79 12.28
CA THR A 34 13.54 41.93 11.87
C THR A 34 14.04 42.38 10.50
N HIS A 35 13.19 42.47 9.48
CA HIS A 35 13.44 43.39 8.39
C HIS A 35 12.14 43.91 7.78
N ASP A 36 12.06 45.23 7.83
CA ASP A 36 11.11 46.12 7.17
C ASP A 36 10.96 45.86 5.68
N GLU A 37 9.73 46.11 5.25
CA GLU A 37 9.29 46.37 3.89
C GLU A 37 10.08 47.53 3.26
N SER A 38 10.67 47.31 2.09
CA SER A 38 10.65 48.32 1.02
C SER A 38 11.21 47.78 -0.30
N LEU A 39 10.40 47.97 -1.34
CA LEU A 39 10.78 48.25 -2.73
C LEU A 39 11.60 47.19 -3.49
N SER A 40 10.94 46.46 -4.39
CA SER A 40 10.87 46.84 -5.82
C SER A 40 10.58 45.61 -6.69
N SER A 41 9.39 45.63 -7.31
CA SER A 41 8.92 44.65 -8.28
C SER A 41 9.53 44.94 -9.65
N PRO A 42 9.95 43.93 -10.43
CA PRO A 42 9.99 44.05 -11.87
C PRO A 42 8.78 43.34 -12.51
N HIS A 43 8.11 44.14 -13.33
CA HIS A 43 7.17 43.76 -14.38
C HIS A 43 7.52 42.45 -15.10
N LEU A 44 6.50 41.61 -15.30
CA LEU A 44 6.33 40.83 -16.53
C LEU A 44 4.84 40.81 -16.87
N GLN A 45 4.45 41.76 -17.73
CA GLN A 45 3.25 41.73 -18.54
C GLN A 45 3.51 40.97 -19.84
N SER A 46 2.44 40.40 -20.41
CA SER A 46 2.22 39.91 -21.79
C SER A 46 1.81 38.43 -21.76
N SER A 47 0.54 38.05 -21.62
CA SER A 47 -0.66 38.35 -22.42
C SER A 47 -0.57 37.93 -23.88
N SER A 48 -1.08 36.73 -24.19
CA SER A 48 -1.73 36.44 -25.48
C SER A 48 -3.16 35.98 -25.22
N HIS A 49 -4.08 36.84 -25.63
CA HIS A 49 -5.52 36.70 -25.81
C HIS A 49 -6.03 35.27 -26.08
N TYR A 50 -7.04 34.85 -25.32
CA TYR A 50 -8.24 34.23 -25.89
C TYR A 50 -9.47 34.83 -25.19
N GLU A 51 -10.24 35.60 -25.96
CA GLU A 51 -11.59 36.03 -25.59
C GLU A 51 -12.52 34.81 -25.59
N PHE A 52 -13.18 34.55 -24.46
CA PHE A 52 -14.51 33.96 -24.49
C PHE A 52 -15.37 34.71 -23.48
N ARG A 53 -16.28 35.53 -24.03
CA ARG A 53 -17.14 36.46 -23.31
C ARG A 53 -18.50 35.79 -23.10
N ALA A 54 -18.96 35.85 -21.85
CA ALA A 54 -20.36 35.90 -21.40
C ALA A 54 -21.34 34.79 -21.86
N ASP A 55 -21.63 33.83 -20.98
CA ASP A 55 -22.97 33.22 -20.88
C ASP A 55 -23.27 32.47 -19.56
N ALA A 56 -22.67 32.88 -18.43
CA ALA A 56 -22.90 32.22 -17.14
C ALA A 56 -24.10 32.75 -16.32
N SER A 57 -24.70 33.88 -16.70
CA SER A 57 -25.78 34.49 -15.92
C SER A 57 -27.18 33.92 -16.22
N ASN A 58 -27.40 33.33 -17.39
CA ASN A 58 -28.69 32.71 -17.75
C ASN A 58 -28.88 31.28 -17.19
N SER A 59 -27.79 30.58 -16.87
CA SER A 59 -27.85 29.19 -16.37
C SER A 59 -28.46 29.08 -14.96
N PHE A 60 -28.21 30.09 -14.11
CA PHE A 60 -28.71 30.06 -12.73
C PHE A 60 -30.22 30.29 -12.63
N HIS A 61 -30.78 31.12 -13.53
CA HIS A 61 -32.21 31.42 -13.53
C HIS A 61 -33.05 30.26 -14.12
N LEU A 62 -32.50 29.56 -15.13
CA LEU A 62 -33.09 28.36 -15.73
C LEU A 62 -33.04 27.15 -14.79
N ARG A 63 -31.97 26.98 -14.00
CA ARG A 63 -31.90 25.92 -12.97
C ARG A 63 -32.92 26.14 -11.84
N ARG A 64 -33.16 27.40 -11.45
CA ARG A 64 -34.19 27.74 -10.44
C ARG A 64 -35.61 27.55 -10.95
N GLN A 65 -35.88 27.82 -12.24
CA GLN A 65 -37.18 27.54 -12.86
C GLN A 65 -37.43 26.04 -13.09
N ARG A 66 -36.38 25.26 -13.39
CA ARG A 66 -36.49 23.81 -13.56
C ARG A 66 -36.75 23.10 -12.23
N ARG A 67 -36.16 23.58 -11.13
CA ARG A 67 -36.44 23.04 -9.79
C ARG A 67 -37.88 23.31 -9.35
N ARG A 68 -38.43 24.50 -9.62
CA ARG A 68 -39.85 24.79 -9.31
C ARG A 68 -40.84 23.96 -10.11
N ARG A 69 -40.55 23.64 -11.38
CA ARG A 69 -41.44 22.74 -12.15
C ARG A 69 -41.42 21.31 -11.66
N LEU A 70 -40.27 20.82 -11.20
CA LEU A 70 -40.18 19.47 -10.62
C LEU A 70 -40.89 19.41 -9.26
N GLU A 71 -40.81 20.47 -8.45
CA GLU A 71 -41.56 20.58 -7.20
C GLU A 71 -43.09 20.69 -7.46
N GLU A 72 -43.52 21.36 -8.54
CA GLU A 72 -44.94 21.43 -8.95
C GLU A 72 -45.45 20.10 -9.55
N GLU A 73 -44.63 19.37 -10.32
CA GLU A 73 -44.97 18.04 -10.85
C GLU A 73 -45.06 16.97 -9.74
N GLU A 74 -44.22 17.07 -8.70
CA GLU A 74 -44.23 16.16 -7.55
C GLU A 74 -45.44 16.44 -6.61
N GLU A 75 -45.92 17.68 -6.53
CA GLU A 75 -47.17 18.02 -5.83
C GLU A 75 -48.44 17.60 -6.60
N GLU A 76 -48.41 17.52 -7.94
CA GLU A 76 -49.52 17.00 -8.75
C GLU A 76 -49.63 15.46 -8.71
N GLU A 77 -48.51 14.73 -8.65
CA GLU A 77 -48.53 13.25 -8.53
C GLU A 77 -49.05 12.76 -7.17
N VAL A 78 -48.82 13.51 -6.09
CA VAL A 78 -49.32 13.16 -4.75
C VAL A 78 -50.83 13.42 -4.62
N ASN A 79 -51.41 14.29 -5.45
CA ASN A 79 -52.86 14.57 -5.46
C ASN A 79 -53.67 13.64 -6.36
N HIS A 80 -53.05 12.75 -7.15
CA HIS A 80 -53.77 11.84 -8.06
C HIS A 80 -53.98 10.42 -7.53
N ASN A 81 -53.46 10.08 -6.33
CA ASN A 81 -53.60 8.75 -5.73
C ASN A 81 -54.67 8.63 -4.63
N ASN A 82 -55.64 9.55 -4.59
CA ASN A 82 -56.80 9.47 -3.69
C ASN A 82 -58.11 9.56 -4.49
N GLN A 83 -58.31 8.65 -5.44
CA GLN A 83 -59.64 8.37 -5.96
C GLN A 83 -59.64 7.00 -6.63
N GLU A 84 -60.72 6.24 -6.39
CA GLU A 84 -61.03 4.90 -6.94
C GLU A 84 -60.71 3.71 -6.03
N ASP A 85 -61.45 3.62 -4.93
CA ASP A 85 -62.13 2.37 -4.56
C ASP A 85 -63.61 2.55 -4.97
N GLU A 86 -64.18 1.62 -5.75
CA GLU A 86 -65.46 0.95 -5.46
C GLU A 86 -66.01 0.14 -6.66
N GLU A 87 -66.67 -0.97 -6.30
CA GLU A 87 -67.59 -1.84 -7.05
C GLU A 87 -67.03 -2.88 -8.04
N GLU A 88 -67.66 -4.05 -8.27
CA GLU A 88 -68.58 -4.95 -7.57
C GLU A 88 -68.87 -6.12 -8.56
N TYR A 89 -68.93 -7.36 -8.05
CA TYR A 89 -69.68 -8.56 -8.50
C TYR A 89 -69.53 -9.28 -9.88
N ASP A 90 -69.27 -10.58 -9.72
CA ASP A 90 -69.93 -11.81 -10.25
C ASP A 90 -69.88 -12.32 -11.71
N ASP A 91 -69.72 -13.66 -11.74
CA ASP A 91 -70.19 -14.70 -12.69
C ASP A 91 -69.56 -14.84 -14.09
N ALA A 92 -68.93 -15.99 -14.34
CA ALA A 92 -69.57 -17.11 -15.04
C ALA A 92 -68.57 -18.18 -15.57
N LEU A 93 -68.99 -19.44 -15.41
CA LEU A 93 -68.41 -20.68 -15.98
C LEU A 93 -68.55 -20.74 -17.52
N GLY A 94 -67.62 -21.43 -18.21
CA GLY A 94 -67.77 -21.74 -19.63
C GLY A 94 -66.76 -22.73 -20.22
N ASN A 95 -67.17 -24.00 -20.29
CA ASN A 95 -66.55 -25.14 -20.97
C ASN A 95 -66.34 -24.96 -22.49
N ASN A 96 -65.41 -25.74 -23.07
CA ASN A 96 -65.61 -26.77 -24.13
C ASN A 96 -64.64 -26.76 -25.35
N ASN A 97 -63.84 -27.84 -25.44
CA ASN A 97 -63.62 -28.79 -26.55
C ASN A 97 -63.24 -28.40 -28.01
N ASN A 98 -62.17 -29.10 -28.45
CA ASN A 98 -62.06 -29.98 -29.64
C ASN A 98 -61.59 -29.49 -31.03
N ASN A 99 -60.47 -30.12 -31.43
CA ASN A 99 -60.25 -30.98 -32.61
C ASN A 99 -59.71 -30.44 -33.97
N ASN A 100 -58.60 -31.11 -34.34
CA ASN A 100 -58.33 -31.87 -35.58
C ASN A 100 -57.59 -31.23 -36.78
N ASN A 101 -56.41 -31.83 -37.04
CA ASN A 101 -55.94 -32.50 -38.27
C ASN A 101 -55.87 -31.71 -39.59
N ASN A 102 -54.67 -31.67 -40.22
CA ASN A 102 -54.33 -32.61 -41.31
C ASN A 102 -52.90 -32.47 -41.84
N ALA A 103 -52.40 -33.58 -42.37
CA ALA A 103 -51.08 -33.78 -42.97
C ALA A 103 -51.19 -34.05 -44.49
N GLY A 104 -50.04 -33.93 -45.17
CA GLY A 104 -49.74 -34.47 -46.51
C GLY A 104 -49.62 -33.42 -47.63
N GLU A 105 -48.80 -33.54 -48.67
CA GLU A 105 -47.71 -34.45 -49.05
C GLU A 105 -47.08 -33.88 -50.36
N ILE A 106 -45.74 -33.82 -50.41
CA ILE A 106 -44.76 -33.99 -51.52
C ILE A 106 -45.16 -33.73 -52.99
N THR A 107 -44.35 -32.93 -53.71
CA THR A 107 -43.65 -33.33 -54.96
C THR A 107 -42.36 -32.54 -55.20
N ASP A 108 -41.36 -33.26 -55.72
CA ASP A 108 -39.95 -32.93 -55.92
C ASP A 108 -39.61 -32.19 -57.24
N GLU A 109 -38.34 -31.77 -57.30
CA GLU A 109 -37.46 -31.71 -58.49
C GLU A 109 -37.56 -30.52 -59.46
N LEU A 110 -36.95 -29.39 -59.07
CA LEU A 110 -36.03 -28.63 -59.93
C LEU A 110 -35.20 -27.61 -59.13
N GLN A 111 -33.97 -27.97 -58.72
CA GLN A 111 -32.78 -27.08 -58.66
C GLN A 111 -31.60 -27.76 -57.95
N ALA A 112 -31.05 -28.76 -58.64
CA ALA A 112 -29.75 -29.35 -58.34
C ALA A 112 -28.64 -28.34 -58.71
N GLY A 113 -28.22 -27.56 -57.72
CA GLY A 113 -27.08 -26.64 -57.78
C GLY A 113 -26.54 -26.21 -56.41
N ALA A 114 -27.36 -26.33 -55.36
CA ALA A 114 -27.03 -25.95 -53.97
C ALA A 114 -26.73 -27.12 -53.02
N HIS A 115 -26.58 -28.35 -53.53
CA HIS A 115 -26.52 -29.57 -52.71
C HIS A 115 -25.10 -29.97 -52.22
N LYS A 116 -24.03 -29.34 -52.71
CA LYS A 116 -22.64 -29.71 -52.33
C LYS A 116 -22.07 -28.89 -51.16
N ALA A 117 -22.67 -27.74 -50.81
CA ALA A 117 -22.30 -26.96 -49.62
C ALA A 117 -23.20 -27.27 -48.39
N LYS A 118 -24.38 -27.87 -48.60
CA LYS A 118 -25.35 -28.20 -47.53
C LYS A 118 -25.08 -29.55 -46.83
N LEU A 119 -24.22 -30.39 -47.40
CA LEU A 119 -23.85 -31.69 -46.82
C LEU A 119 -22.71 -31.61 -45.78
N GLN A 120 -21.93 -30.52 -45.74
CA GLN A 120 -20.96 -30.29 -44.65
C GLN A 120 -21.58 -29.60 -43.42
N PHE A 121 -22.64 -28.81 -43.59
CA PHE A 121 -23.36 -28.19 -42.45
C PHE A 121 -24.33 -29.16 -41.76
N LYS A 122 -25.00 -30.08 -42.50
CA LYS A 122 -25.93 -31.06 -41.92
C LYS A 122 -25.29 -32.20 -41.11
N SER A 123 -23.97 -32.42 -41.21
CA SER A 123 -23.28 -33.39 -40.34
C SER A 123 -22.82 -32.76 -39.02
N ILE A 124 -22.56 -31.45 -39.02
CA ILE A 124 -22.25 -30.68 -37.80
C ILE A 124 -23.53 -30.45 -36.99
N ASP A 125 -24.66 -30.13 -37.64
CA ASP A 125 -25.95 -29.95 -36.94
C ASP A 125 -26.50 -31.24 -36.33
N ARG A 126 -26.34 -32.40 -36.99
CA ARG A 126 -26.74 -33.68 -36.37
C ARG A 126 -25.85 -34.07 -35.19
N HIS A 127 -24.59 -33.67 -35.21
CA HIS A 127 -23.65 -33.95 -34.12
C HIS A 127 -23.86 -32.99 -32.94
N SER A 128 -24.25 -31.74 -33.19
CA SER A 128 -24.63 -30.76 -32.15
C SER A 128 -25.99 -31.10 -31.55
N GLU A 129 -26.95 -31.56 -32.34
CA GLU A 129 -28.27 -32.00 -31.87
C GLU A 129 -28.19 -33.30 -31.07
N GLN A 130 -27.37 -34.27 -31.49
CA GLN A 130 -27.08 -35.46 -30.66
C GLN A 130 -26.34 -35.13 -29.37
N ARG A 131 -25.40 -34.16 -29.38
CA ARG A 131 -24.77 -33.67 -28.14
C ARG A 131 -25.76 -32.93 -27.25
N ALA A 132 -26.69 -32.17 -27.82
CA ALA A 132 -27.73 -31.48 -27.06
C ALA A 132 -28.71 -32.47 -26.42
N ILE A 133 -29.08 -33.54 -27.12
CA ILE A 133 -29.91 -34.63 -26.57
C ILE A 133 -29.15 -35.41 -25.49
N GLN A 134 -27.89 -35.79 -25.73
CA GLN A 134 -27.04 -36.45 -24.73
C GLN A 134 -26.80 -35.56 -23.50
N LEU A 135 -26.64 -34.25 -23.70
CA LEU A 135 -26.51 -33.28 -22.62
C LEU A 135 -27.83 -33.13 -21.86
N LYS A 136 -28.98 -33.14 -22.54
CA LYS A 136 -30.30 -33.11 -21.89
C LYS A 136 -30.56 -34.38 -21.08
N GLU A 137 -30.20 -35.55 -21.61
CA GLU A 137 -30.29 -36.83 -20.90
C GLU A 137 -29.32 -36.87 -19.72
N HIS A 138 -28.08 -36.42 -19.89
CA HIS A 138 -27.10 -36.32 -18.82
C HIS A 138 -27.51 -35.31 -17.73
N LEU A 139 -28.11 -34.17 -18.09
CA LEU A 139 -28.65 -33.20 -17.15
C LEU A 139 -29.91 -33.70 -16.46
N ALA A 140 -30.77 -34.47 -17.14
CA ALA A 140 -31.95 -35.10 -16.53
C ALA A 140 -31.56 -36.26 -15.59
N GLN A 141 -30.49 -37.00 -15.92
CA GLN A 141 -29.91 -38.02 -15.04
C GLN A 141 -29.26 -37.36 -13.82
N ASN A 142 -28.49 -36.30 -14.04
CA ASN A 142 -27.87 -35.52 -12.96
C ASN A 142 -28.89 -34.77 -12.11
N SER A 143 -30.05 -34.36 -12.63
CA SER A 143 -31.09 -33.72 -11.79
C SER A 143 -31.81 -34.73 -10.91
N LYS A 144 -32.01 -35.97 -11.37
CA LYS A 144 -32.53 -37.07 -10.55
C LYS A 144 -31.53 -37.49 -9.48
N ASP A 145 -30.25 -37.58 -9.83
CA ASP A 145 -29.18 -37.86 -8.89
C ASP A 145 -28.92 -36.69 -7.92
N LYS A 146 -29.13 -35.44 -8.37
CA LYS A 146 -29.06 -34.24 -7.52
C LYS A 146 -30.22 -34.17 -6.54
N PHE A 147 -31.45 -34.52 -6.94
CA PHE A 147 -32.60 -34.55 -6.04
C PHE A 147 -32.48 -35.67 -4.99
N ALA A 148 -31.98 -36.84 -5.40
CA ALA A 148 -31.68 -37.94 -4.47
C ALA A 148 -30.52 -37.59 -3.51
N ARG A 149 -29.50 -36.87 -4.00
CA ARG A 149 -28.40 -36.35 -3.17
C ARG A 149 -28.83 -35.21 -2.25
N GLU A 150 -29.73 -34.31 -2.68
CA GLU A 150 -30.26 -33.23 -1.86
C GLU A 150 -31.16 -33.75 -0.74
N GLN A 151 -31.98 -34.78 -0.98
CA GLN A 151 -32.72 -35.44 0.09
C GLN A 151 -31.80 -36.20 1.07
N ALA A 152 -30.74 -36.83 0.58
CA ALA A 152 -29.75 -37.48 1.45
C ALA A 152 -28.94 -36.44 2.26
N LEU A 153 -28.58 -35.31 1.66
CA LEU A 153 -27.90 -34.18 2.32
C LEU A 153 -28.80 -33.49 3.35
N LEU A 154 -30.11 -33.35 3.12
CA LEU A 154 -31.03 -32.79 4.12
C LEU A 154 -31.18 -33.69 5.35
N LEU A 155 -31.09 -35.01 5.18
CA LEU A 155 -31.11 -35.95 6.30
C LEU A 155 -29.76 -35.99 7.05
N ASP A 156 -28.65 -35.83 6.33
CA ASP A 156 -27.30 -35.81 6.92
C ASP A 156 -26.97 -34.45 7.58
N ASN A 157 -27.50 -33.34 7.06
CA ASN A 157 -27.35 -32.00 7.62
C ASN A 157 -28.12 -31.83 8.94
N ASN A 158 -29.27 -32.50 9.10
CA ASN A 158 -30.01 -32.49 10.37
C ASN A 158 -29.33 -33.36 11.46
N ALA A 159 -28.55 -34.38 11.06
CA ALA A 159 -27.72 -35.16 11.97
C ALA A 159 -26.38 -34.44 12.29
N SER A 160 -25.79 -33.74 11.31
CA SER A 160 -24.56 -32.96 11.47
C SER A 160 -24.76 -31.64 12.21
N ALA A 161 -25.92 -30.98 12.11
CA ALA A 161 -26.23 -29.77 12.89
C ALA A 161 -26.29 -30.05 14.41
N ALA A 162 -26.69 -31.27 14.80
CA ALA A 162 -26.66 -31.72 16.19
C ALA A 162 -25.25 -32.10 16.68
N ALA A 163 -24.34 -32.48 15.76
CA ALA A 163 -22.93 -32.78 16.07
C ALA A 163 -22.01 -31.54 16.01
N ALA A 164 -22.33 -30.56 15.17
CA ALA A 164 -21.57 -29.31 15.01
C ALA A 164 -21.64 -28.40 16.24
N ALA A 165 -22.73 -28.48 17.03
CA ALA A 165 -22.84 -27.79 18.31
C ALA A 165 -21.80 -28.28 19.37
N ALA A 166 -21.08 -29.37 19.11
CA ALA A 166 -20.04 -29.91 20.00
C ALA A 166 -18.63 -29.92 19.38
N GLY A 167 -18.45 -29.41 18.15
CA GLY A 167 -17.23 -29.60 17.36
C GLY A 167 -16.53 -28.31 16.92
N GLY A 168 -16.04 -27.50 17.87
CA GLY A 168 -15.34 -26.24 17.58
C GLY A 168 -13.96 -26.35 16.90
N SER A 169 -13.56 -27.52 16.38
CA SER A 169 -12.24 -27.70 15.75
C SER A 169 -12.22 -27.39 14.25
N HIS A 170 -13.36 -27.41 13.56
CA HIS A 170 -13.37 -27.38 12.09
C HIS A 170 -13.34 -25.96 11.48
N GLU A 171 -13.80 -24.94 12.24
CA GLU A 171 -13.77 -23.54 11.80
C GLU A 171 -12.33 -23.02 11.70
N HIS A 172 -11.45 -23.49 12.60
CA HIS A 172 -10.05 -23.09 12.57
C HIS A 172 -9.30 -23.57 11.32
N ASP A 173 -9.75 -24.64 10.65
CA ASP A 173 -9.07 -25.18 9.47
C ASP A 173 -9.28 -24.34 8.20
N GLN A 174 -10.30 -23.48 8.17
CA GLN A 174 -10.60 -22.60 7.02
C GLN A 174 -9.85 -21.25 7.07
N LEU A 175 -9.23 -20.95 8.20
CA LEU A 175 -8.41 -19.75 8.39
C LEU A 175 -7.04 -19.93 7.73
N THR A 176 -6.56 -18.89 7.06
CA THR A 176 -5.18 -18.87 6.57
C THR A 176 -4.21 -18.96 7.77
N SER A 177 -2.97 -19.37 7.51
CA SER A 177 -1.95 -19.38 8.56
C SER A 177 -1.72 -17.99 9.15
N LYS A 178 -1.99 -16.91 8.41
CA LYS A 178 -1.83 -15.52 8.87
C LYS A 178 -2.99 -15.09 9.74
N MET A 179 -4.24 -15.32 9.31
CA MET A 179 -5.44 -15.10 10.12
C MET A 179 -5.35 -15.80 11.47
N LYS A 180 -4.86 -17.05 11.49
CA LYS A 180 -4.65 -17.80 12.74
C LYS A 180 -3.78 -17.04 13.73
N ILE A 181 -2.75 -16.34 13.29
CA ILE A 181 -1.85 -15.59 14.18
C ILE A 181 -2.56 -14.41 14.88
N HIS A 182 -3.67 -13.92 14.32
CA HIS A 182 -4.43 -12.79 14.85
C HIS A 182 -5.63 -13.19 15.70
N ILE A 183 -5.95 -14.48 15.80
CA ILE A 183 -7.16 -14.97 16.47
C ILE A 183 -6.85 -15.40 17.90
N PRO A 184 -7.47 -14.76 18.92
CA PRO A 184 -7.25 -15.12 20.31
C PRO A 184 -7.53 -16.60 20.57
N GLY A 185 -6.62 -17.26 21.28
CA GLY A 185 -6.74 -18.69 21.63
C GLY A 185 -6.14 -19.68 20.62
N THR A 186 -5.73 -19.25 19.42
CA THR A 186 -4.94 -20.12 18.53
C THR A 186 -3.49 -20.28 19.03
N LYS A 187 -2.82 -21.35 18.61
CA LYS A 187 -1.41 -21.59 18.98
C LYS A 187 -0.50 -20.49 18.44
N GLU A 188 -0.80 -20.04 17.23
CA GLU A 188 -0.10 -18.99 16.51
C GLU A 188 -0.23 -17.63 17.21
N PHE A 189 -1.44 -17.25 17.63
CA PHE A 189 -1.68 -16.02 18.38
C PHE A 189 -0.97 -16.04 19.74
N ILE A 190 -1.07 -17.15 20.49
CA ILE A 190 -0.39 -17.30 21.78
C ILE A 190 1.13 -17.19 21.61
N ALA A 191 1.68 -17.80 20.55
CA ALA A 191 3.11 -17.69 20.23
C ALA A 191 3.52 -16.26 19.92
N ARG A 192 2.72 -15.52 19.14
CA ARG A 192 2.95 -14.10 18.85
C ARG A 192 2.85 -13.23 20.08
N GLN A 193 1.79 -13.35 20.87
CA GLN A 193 1.59 -12.54 22.08
C GLN A 193 2.74 -12.76 23.06
N LYS A 194 3.21 -14.01 23.20
CA LYS A 194 4.42 -14.32 23.97
C LYS A 194 5.66 -13.64 23.41
N ALA A 195 5.90 -13.73 22.09
CA ALA A 195 7.04 -13.08 21.44
C ALA A 195 7.02 -11.55 21.61
N LEU A 196 5.84 -10.93 21.52
CA LEU A 196 5.64 -9.50 21.74
C LEU A 196 5.96 -9.12 23.20
N MET A 197 5.41 -9.85 24.17
CA MET A 197 5.66 -9.59 25.59
C MET A 197 7.12 -9.82 25.99
N ASP A 198 7.79 -10.82 25.40
CA ASP A 198 9.22 -11.07 25.61
C ASP A 198 10.07 -9.92 25.02
N LYS A 199 9.68 -9.39 23.85
CA LYS A 199 10.31 -8.21 23.23
C LYS A 199 10.13 -6.96 24.09
N VAL A 200 8.93 -6.69 24.61
CA VAL A 200 8.66 -5.58 25.55
C VAL A 200 9.50 -5.72 26.82
N LYS A 201 9.56 -6.92 27.41
CA LYS A 201 10.42 -7.19 28.57
C LYS A 201 11.89 -6.91 28.29
N SER A 202 12.38 -7.27 27.10
CA SER A 202 13.77 -7.03 26.70
C SER A 202 14.14 -5.53 26.62
N PHE A 203 13.17 -4.65 26.32
CA PHE A 203 13.36 -3.20 26.34
C PHE A 203 13.25 -2.59 27.74
N SER A 204 12.45 -3.19 28.62
CA SER A 204 12.20 -2.69 29.98
C SER A 204 13.29 -3.03 31.01
N LEU A 205 14.21 -3.93 30.69
CA LEU A 205 15.30 -4.27 31.61
C LEU A 205 16.41 -3.20 31.52
N PRO A 206 16.68 -2.44 32.60
CA PRO A 206 17.84 -1.56 32.62
C PRO A 206 19.08 -2.42 32.43
N LYS A 207 19.91 -2.09 31.42
CA LYS A 207 21.24 -2.67 31.29
C LYS A 207 21.95 -2.47 32.61
N LYS A 208 22.02 -3.52 33.43
CA LYS A 208 22.91 -3.54 34.59
C LYS A 208 24.31 -3.33 34.04
N GLN A 209 24.87 -2.16 34.31
CA GLN A 209 26.32 -1.96 34.30
C GLN A 209 26.89 -2.91 35.35
N GLY A 210 27.28 -4.09 34.89
CA GLY A 210 28.01 -5.08 35.67
C GLY A 210 29.48 -4.98 35.28
N ASP A 211 30.26 -4.57 36.27
CA ASP A 211 31.70 -4.49 36.40
C ASP A 211 32.54 -5.35 35.43
N GLU A 212 33.51 -4.66 34.82
CA GLU A 212 34.80 -5.25 34.44
C GLU A 212 35.37 -6.00 35.65
N ASP A 213 35.82 -7.26 35.47
CA ASP A 213 37.23 -7.63 35.60
C ASP A 213 37.46 -9.17 35.46
N LYS A 214 38.64 -9.50 34.91
CA LYS A 214 39.42 -10.76 34.98
C LYS A 214 38.99 -11.99 34.17
N THR A 215 39.53 -12.05 32.96
CA THR A 215 40.03 -13.29 32.34
C THR A 215 41.10 -13.98 33.20
N PRO A 216 41.09 -15.32 33.29
CA PRO A 216 42.31 -16.10 33.44
C PRO A 216 42.57 -17.00 32.22
N ILE A 217 43.78 -16.84 31.71
CA ILE A 217 44.50 -17.71 30.78
C ILE A 217 44.88 -19.01 31.50
N VAL A 218 44.57 -20.20 30.96
CA VAL A 218 45.41 -21.43 31.04
C VAL A 218 44.95 -22.48 29.97
N PRO A 219 45.65 -23.61 29.71
CA PRO A 219 46.54 -23.76 28.57
C PRO A 219 46.24 -24.96 27.65
N ILE A 220 47.03 -25.02 26.58
CA ILE A 220 47.22 -26.11 25.61
C ILE A 220 47.40 -27.48 26.28
N GLN A 221 46.68 -28.50 25.80
CA GLN A 221 47.10 -29.91 25.87
C GLN A 221 46.87 -30.63 24.54
N HIS A 222 47.97 -31.24 24.07
CA HIS A 222 48.08 -32.32 23.09
C HIS A 222 47.41 -33.60 23.61
N VAL A 223 46.71 -34.34 22.74
CA VAL A 223 46.71 -35.81 22.69
C VAL A 223 46.54 -36.23 21.23
N ASP A 224 47.39 -37.18 20.82
CA ASP A 224 47.51 -37.76 19.48
C ASP A 224 46.50 -38.90 19.20
N ASP A 225 46.36 -39.20 17.91
CA ASP A 225 46.02 -40.46 17.23
C ASP A 225 44.71 -41.21 17.55
N GLU A 226 43.82 -41.33 16.56
CA GLU A 226 43.62 -42.61 15.86
C GLU A 226 42.82 -42.49 14.54
N GLU A 227 43.12 -43.45 13.69
CA GLU A 227 42.90 -43.59 12.26
C GLU A 227 41.50 -44.18 11.94
N THR A 228 40.85 -43.74 10.85
CA THR A 228 40.46 -44.61 9.70
C THR A 228 39.28 -44.08 8.86
N ALA A 229 39.45 -44.31 7.55
CA ALA A 229 38.45 -44.65 6.52
C ALA A 229 37.61 -43.56 5.83
N ASN A 230 38.11 -43.20 4.64
CA ASN A 230 37.45 -43.35 3.33
C ASN A 230 35.99 -42.90 3.14
N GLY A 231 35.79 -41.93 2.23
CA GLY A 231 34.47 -41.63 1.68
C GLY A 231 34.48 -40.54 0.60
N ASN A 232 35.18 -40.80 -0.50
CA ASN A 232 35.13 -40.01 -1.74
C ASN A 232 33.69 -40.00 -2.29
N ASN A 233 33.10 -38.83 -2.56
CA ASN A 233 32.14 -38.66 -3.66
C ASN A 233 32.03 -37.20 -4.08
N ASN A 234 32.70 -36.91 -5.20
CA ASN A 234 32.43 -35.76 -6.04
C ASN A 234 31.12 -36.01 -6.79
N ASP A 235 30.09 -35.20 -6.57
CA ASP A 235 28.99 -35.06 -7.54
C ASP A 235 28.81 -33.59 -7.95
N LYS A 236 29.14 -33.34 -9.22
CA LYS A 236 29.02 -32.05 -9.90
C LYS A 236 27.77 -32.11 -10.77
N THR A 237 26.60 -31.90 -10.19
CA THR A 237 25.39 -31.64 -10.99
C THR A 237 25.33 -30.17 -11.39
N LYS A 238 25.87 -29.85 -12.57
CA LYS A 238 25.59 -28.60 -13.30
C LYS A 238 24.09 -28.57 -13.65
N LYS A 239 23.27 -27.85 -12.88
CA LYS A 239 21.92 -27.47 -13.29
C LYS A 239 22.01 -26.50 -14.46
N LYS A 240 21.59 -26.96 -15.66
CA LYS A 240 21.36 -26.11 -16.84
C LYS A 240 20.18 -25.18 -16.52
N ALA A 241 20.43 -23.89 -16.48
CA ALA A 241 19.39 -22.87 -16.47
C ALA A 241 18.52 -23.00 -17.73
N GLY A 242 17.20 -23.08 -17.55
CA GLY A 242 16.23 -23.08 -18.62
C GLY A 242 16.36 -21.80 -19.46
N LYS A 243 16.35 -21.96 -20.78
CA LYS A 243 16.31 -20.85 -21.73
C LYS A 243 14.96 -20.16 -21.60
N ILE A 244 14.95 -18.96 -21.03
CA ILE A 244 13.83 -18.01 -21.11
C ILE A 244 13.63 -17.63 -22.58
N LEU A 245 12.38 -17.60 -23.03
CA LEU A 245 11.97 -17.29 -24.40
C LEU A 245 12.46 -15.90 -24.84
N PRO A 246 13.11 -15.77 -26.02
CA PRO A 246 13.83 -14.55 -26.42
C PRO A 246 12.97 -13.41 -26.97
N PHE A 247 11.63 -13.45 -26.84
CA PHE A 247 10.73 -12.53 -27.55
C PHE A 247 10.10 -11.39 -26.72
N LEU A 248 10.31 -11.32 -25.39
CA LEU A 248 9.65 -10.29 -24.55
C LEU A 248 10.58 -9.23 -23.93
N ALA A 249 11.90 -9.33 -24.09
CA ALA A 249 12.85 -8.44 -23.40
C ALA A 249 13.42 -7.26 -24.24
N LYS A 250 12.95 -7.04 -25.48
CA LYS A 250 13.63 -6.13 -26.43
C LYS A 250 13.13 -4.68 -26.47
N HIS A 251 12.06 -4.30 -25.78
CA HIS A 251 11.46 -2.97 -25.96
C HIS A 251 11.30 -2.09 -24.72
N LEU A 252 11.84 -2.46 -23.56
CA LEU A 252 11.88 -1.54 -22.42
C LEU A 252 13.07 -0.56 -22.58
N PRO A 253 12.83 0.77 -22.68
CA PRO A 253 13.92 1.75 -22.71
C PRO A 253 14.72 1.63 -21.41
N LYS A 254 16.03 1.38 -21.53
CA LYS A 254 16.92 1.37 -20.37
C LYS A 254 16.88 2.78 -19.76
N PRO A 255 16.54 2.95 -18.48
CA PRO A 255 16.54 4.27 -17.86
C PRO A 255 17.93 4.89 -18.01
N PRO A 256 18.04 6.22 -18.19
CA PRO A 256 19.31 6.89 -18.40
C PRO A 256 20.26 6.48 -17.28
N ALA A 257 21.36 5.84 -17.66
CA ALA A 257 22.32 5.30 -16.72
C ALA A 257 22.96 6.46 -15.97
N ASN A 258 22.44 6.76 -14.78
CA ASN A 258 22.99 7.79 -13.93
C ASN A 258 24.36 7.31 -13.42
N ILE A 259 25.43 7.65 -14.15
CA ILE A 259 26.81 7.20 -13.92
C ILE A 259 27.24 7.47 -12.47
N LEU A 260 26.73 8.57 -11.88
CA LEU A 260 26.96 8.92 -10.49
C LEU A 260 26.39 7.86 -9.53
N ARG A 261 25.15 7.40 -9.73
CA ARG A 261 24.51 6.36 -8.88
C ARG A 261 25.25 5.04 -8.95
N ARG A 262 25.74 4.65 -10.14
CA ARG A 262 26.58 3.44 -10.31
C ARG A 262 27.94 3.55 -9.63
N THR A 263 28.52 4.75 -9.57
CA THR A 263 29.83 4.97 -8.93
C THR A 263 29.68 5.03 -7.41
N VAL A 264 28.65 5.72 -6.92
CA VAL A 264 28.28 5.79 -5.49
C VAL A 264 27.91 4.42 -4.93
N ALA A 265 27.18 3.59 -5.69
CA ALA A 265 26.83 2.23 -5.28
C ALA A 265 28.03 1.27 -5.11
N LYS A 266 29.20 1.61 -5.66
CA LYS A 266 30.44 0.82 -5.48
C LYS A 266 31.16 1.12 -4.16
N ILE A 267 30.81 2.21 -3.46
CA ILE A 267 31.38 2.53 -2.16
C ILE A 267 30.58 1.79 -1.09
N PRO A 268 31.13 0.78 -0.39
CA PRO A 268 30.37 -0.10 0.52
C PRO A 268 29.57 0.65 1.60
N PHE A 269 30.12 1.75 2.11
CA PHE A 269 29.45 2.61 3.09
C PHE A 269 28.23 3.35 2.52
N LEU A 270 28.31 3.84 1.27
CA LEU A 270 27.19 4.51 0.60
C LEU A 270 26.13 3.53 0.08
N ARG A 271 26.50 2.25 -0.12
CA ARG A 271 25.56 1.19 -0.42
C ARG A 271 24.63 0.88 0.76
N MET A 272 25.11 1.08 1.99
CA MET A 272 24.29 0.96 3.20
C MET A 272 23.24 2.07 3.29
N LEU A 273 23.57 3.28 2.85
CA LEU A 273 22.65 4.43 2.81
C LEU A 273 21.62 4.37 1.67
N HIS A 274 21.81 3.48 0.69
CA HIS A 274 20.93 3.32 -0.47
C HIS A 274 20.50 1.88 -0.67
N LYS A 275 20.30 1.12 0.42
CA LYS A 275 19.57 -0.13 0.27
C LYS A 275 18.20 0.23 -0.31
N PRO A 276 17.82 -0.31 -1.48
CA PRO A 276 16.46 -0.11 -1.98
C PRO A 276 15.51 -0.62 -0.90
N LEU A 277 14.43 0.12 -0.69
CA LEU A 277 13.34 -0.35 0.15
C LEU A 277 12.86 -1.68 -0.43
N SER A 278 12.56 -2.64 0.44
CA SER A 278 11.83 -3.84 0.02
C SER A 278 10.40 -3.46 -0.41
N LEU A 279 9.75 -4.32 -1.20
CA LEU A 279 8.39 -4.10 -1.69
C LEU A 279 7.41 -3.72 -0.57
N GLU A 280 7.51 -4.41 0.56
CA GLU A 280 6.74 -4.11 1.76
C GLU A 280 7.06 -2.74 2.35
N GLU A 281 8.35 -2.38 2.47
CA GLU A 281 8.77 -1.06 2.96
C GLU A 281 8.22 0.06 2.05
N GLU A 282 8.20 -0.17 0.74
CA GLU A 282 7.63 0.75 -0.25
C GLU A 282 6.12 0.88 -0.07
N MET A 283 5.40 -0.24 0.09
CA MET A 283 3.96 -0.26 0.32
C MET A 283 3.57 0.47 1.63
N ILE A 284 4.23 0.15 2.74
CA ILE A 284 3.98 0.78 4.05
C ILE A 284 4.24 2.28 3.97
N LEU A 285 5.34 2.68 3.32
CA LEU A 285 5.68 4.08 3.11
C LEU A 285 4.59 4.80 2.31
N ASP A 286 4.18 4.26 1.15
CA ASP A 286 3.19 4.89 0.28
C ASP A 286 1.82 5.02 0.96
N ALA A 287 1.37 3.99 1.67
CA ALA A 287 0.11 4.03 2.42
C ALA A 287 0.17 5.10 3.52
N SER A 288 1.29 5.17 4.25
CA SER A 288 1.48 6.14 5.35
C SER A 288 1.57 7.57 4.86
N VAL A 289 2.32 7.82 3.77
CA VAL A 289 2.41 9.15 3.15
C VAL A 289 1.05 9.55 2.60
N SER A 290 0.28 8.63 2.01
CA SER A 290 -1.08 8.92 1.54
C SER A 290 -2.03 9.26 2.65
N PHE A 291 -2.02 8.51 3.76
CA PHE A 291 -2.82 8.86 4.93
C PHE A 291 -2.49 10.27 5.44
N PHE A 292 -1.20 10.60 5.55
CA PHE A 292 -0.78 11.93 6.01
C PHE A 292 -1.18 13.04 5.02
N VAL A 293 -0.95 12.85 3.72
CA VAL A 293 -1.31 13.82 2.67
C VAL A 293 -2.83 13.99 2.57
N HIS A 294 -3.59 12.91 2.76
CA HIS A 294 -5.05 12.93 2.78
C HIS A 294 -5.56 13.86 3.89
N LEU A 295 -5.05 13.67 5.11
CA LEU A 295 -5.35 14.52 6.26
C LEU A 295 -4.94 15.98 6.02
N GLU A 296 -3.74 16.21 5.47
CA GLU A 296 -3.19 17.55 5.24
C GLU A 296 -3.92 18.33 4.14
N THR A 297 -4.45 17.65 3.12
CA THR A 297 -4.92 18.35 1.90
C THR A 297 -6.38 18.14 1.53
N MET A 298 -7.06 17.12 2.07
CA MET A 298 -8.40 16.75 1.60
C MET A 298 -9.50 16.71 2.67
N VAL A 299 -9.13 16.83 3.96
CA VAL A 299 -10.13 16.80 5.05
C VAL A 299 -10.95 18.09 5.12
N TYR A 300 -10.35 19.23 4.81
CA TYR A 300 -11.04 20.52 4.81
C TYR A 300 -11.21 21.05 3.41
N ASP A 301 -12.35 21.70 3.18
CA ASP A 301 -12.60 22.48 1.99
C ASP A 301 -11.96 23.88 2.09
N GLU A 302 -12.30 24.76 1.15
CA GLU A 302 -11.82 26.15 1.11
C GLU A 302 -12.21 26.97 2.35
N THR A 303 -13.23 26.55 3.12
CA THR A 303 -13.65 27.22 4.36
C THR A 303 -12.73 26.89 5.53
N GLY A 304 -11.97 25.80 5.42
CA GLY A 304 -11.07 25.33 6.46
C GLY A 304 -11.77 24.72 7.68
N LYS A 305 -13.05 24.34 7.58
CA LYS A 305 -13.85 23.72 8.67
C LYS A 305 -14.61 22.49 8.22
N LEU A 306 -14.95 21.60 9.16
CA LEU A 306 -15.90 20.53 8.91
C LEU A 306 -17.32 21.10 9.08
N GLU A 307 -17.98 21.41 7.97
CA GLU A 307 -19.24 22.15 7.97
C GLU A 307 -20.43 21.32 8.47
N THR A 308 -20.42 20.01 8.17
CA THR A 308 -21.59 19.14 8.36
C THR A 308 -21.34 18.05 9.40
N GLU A 309 -22.41 17.64 10.08
CA GLU A 309 -22.38 16.48 10.98
C GLU A 309 -22.00 15.20 10.24
N GLU A 310 -22.45 15.03 9.00
CA GLU A 310 -22.11 13.87 8.17
C GLU A 310 -20.60 13.76 7.90
N GLN A 311 -19.94 14.88 7.60
CA GLN A 311 -18.48 14.94 7.46
C GLN A 311 -17.81 14.50 8.76
N MET A 312 -18.16 15.14 9.90
CA MET A 312 -17.57 14.79 11.20
C MET A 312 -17.74 13.30 11.53
N VAL A 313 -18.94 12.74 11.32
CA VAL A 313 -19.21 11.31 11.52
C VAL A 313 -18.39 10.44 10.57
N ALA A 314 -18.26 10.83 9.29
CA ALA A 314 -17.46 10.10 8.31
C ALA A 314 -15.97 10.06 8.70
N LEU A 315 -15.39 11.21 9.11
CA LEU A 315 -13.99 11.26 9.52
C LEU A 315 -13.74 10.48 10.82
N SER A 316 -14.63 10.63 11.82
CA SER A 316 -14.53 9.87 13.07
C SER A 316 -14.58 8.37 12.80
N ASN A 317 -15.54 7.91 12.00
CA ASN A 317 -15.66 6.49 11.65
C ASN A 317 -14.46 5.98 10.86
N TRP A 318 -13.87 6.81 9.99
CA TRP A 318 -12.66 6.47 9.26
C TRP A 318 -11.48 6.29 10.21
N LEU A 319 -11.26 7.21 11.15
CA LEU A 319 -10.20 7.09 12.15
C LEU A 319 -10.39 5.83 13.02
N ASP A 320 -11.63 5.53 13.44
CA ASP A 320 -11.95 4.30 14.17
C ASP A 320 -11.63 3.06 13.35
N LEU A 321 -12.03 3.00 12.08
CA LEU A 321 -11.75 1.87 11.21
C LEU A 321 -10.25 1.67 11.00
N VAL A 322 -9.51 2.73 10.68
CA VAL A 322 -8.05 2.66 10.45
C VAL A 322 -7.33 2.24 11.74
N SER A 323 -7.75 2.73 12.91
CA SER A 323 -7.16 2.34 14.20
C SER A 323 -7.24 0.84 14.50
N LEU A 324 -8.25 0.14 13.97
CA LEU A 324 -8.45 -1.29 14.20
C LEU A 324 -7.84 -2.17 13.12
N THR A 325 -7.76 -1.63 11.91
CA THR A 325 -7.42 -2.40 10.72
C THR A 325 -5.96 -2.27 10.33
N LEU A 326 -5.23 -1.25 10.81
CA LEU A 326 -3.79 -1.19 10.55
C LEU A 326 -3.02 -2.22 11.39
N PRO A 327 -1.95 -2.82 10.85
CA PRO A 327 -1.07 -3.66 11.64
C PRO A 327 -0.58 -2.91 12.89
N PRO A 328 -0.60 -3.51 14.09
CA PRO A 328 -0.31 -2.82 15.35
C PRO A 328 1.12 -2.30 15.44
N GLU A 329 2.02 -2.82 14.61
CA GLU A 329 3.42 -2.38 14.51
C GLU A 329 3.57 -1.04 13.77
N TRP A 330 2.51 -0.54 13.12
CA TRP A 330 2.59 0.71 12.39
C TRP A 330 2.55 1.91 13.32
N HIS A 331 3.55 2.79 13.19
CA HIS A 331 3.66 4.00 14.00
C HIS A 331 2.52 5.02 13.76
N LEU A 332 1.73 4.83 12.72
CA LEU A 332 0.53 5.64 12.44
C LEU A 332 -0.49 5.57 13.58
N HIS A 333 -0.56 4.47 14.34
CA HIS A 333 -1.49 4.35 15.48
C HIS A 333 -1.35 5.50 16.47
N LYS A 334 -0.12 5.99 16.71
CA LYS A 334 0.10 7.13 17.62
C LYS A 334 -0.52 8.43 17.09
N LEU A 335 -0.45 8.67 15.78
CA LEU A 335 -1.12 9.81 15.14
C LEU A 335 -2.64 9.63 15.20
N ILE A 336 -3.15 8.45 14.87
CA ILE A 336 -4.60 8.16 14.86
C ILE A 336 -5.21 8.34 16.25
N ASP A 337 -4.56 7.80 17.28
CA ASP A 337 -4.96 7.97 18.67
C ASP A 337 -5.04 9.44 19.08
N ASP A 338 -4.05 10.25 18.69
CA ASP A 338 -4.04 11.68 18.99
C ASP A 338 -5.13 12.44 18.23
N LEU A 339 -5.44 12.04 16.99
CA LEU A 339 -6.56 12.59 16.22
C LEU A 339 -7.90 12.24 16.86
N GLN A 340 -8.12 10.98 17.28
CA GLN A 340 -9.35 10.55 17.94
C GLN A 340 -9.55 11.24 19.28
N LYS A 341 -8.50 11.34 20.11
CA LYS A 341 -8.56 12.03 21.42
C LYS A 341 -8.85 13.52 21.29
N ASN A 342 -8.37 14.15 20.21
CA ASN A 342 -8.54 15.57 19.95
C ASN A 342 -9.56 15.83 18.84
N PHE A 343 -10.52 14.92 18.62
CA PHE A 343 -11.42 14.99 17.47
C PHE A 343 -12.24 16.30 17.43
N SER A 344 -12.78 16.71 18.59
CA SER A 344 -13.52 17.97 18.68
C SER A 344 -12.65 19.19 18.35
N TYR A 345 -11.38 19.16 18.76
CA TYR A 345 -10.42 20.23 18.48
C TYR A 345 -10.08 20.31 17.00
N ILE A 346 -9.80 19.19 16.34
CA ILE A 346 -9.51 19.20 14.90
C ILE A 346 -10.77 19.57 14.10
N ALA A 347 -11.97 19.16 14.50
CA ALA A 347 -13.21 19.51 13.78
C ALA A 347 -13.45 21.02 13.67
N GLU A 348 -12.92 21.82 14.61
CA GLU A 348 -13.05 23.29 14.60
C GLU A 348 -12.30 23.97 13.45
N GLY A 349 -11.23 23.37 12.91
CA GLY A 349 -10.58 23.87 11.70
C GLY A 349 -9.23 23.26 11.32
N ALA A 350 -8.80 23.57 10.10
CA ALA A 350 -7.59 23.02 9.47
C ALA A 350 -6.30 23.32 10.25
N ASP A 351 -6.17 24.52 10.83
CA ASP A 351 -4.99 24.88 11.62
C ASP A 351 -4.82 23.98 12.86
N ASN A 352 -5.92 23.58 13.49
CA ASN A 352 -5.92 22.68 14.63
C ASN A 352 -5.46 21.27 14.21
N LEU A 353 -5.92 20.77 13.06
CA LEU A 353 -5.40 19.51 12.50
C LEU A 353 -3.91 19.60 12.19
N HIS A 354 -3.47 20.68 11.53
CA HIS A 354 -2.05 20.89 11.19
C HIS A 354 -1.15 20.95 12.43
N GLU A 355 -1.63 21.49 13.55
CA GLU A 355 -0.90 21.49 14.82
C GLU A 355 -0.68 20.05 15.33
N ILE A 356 -1.68 19.18 15.23
CA ILE A 356 -1.53 17.76 15.58
C ILE A 356 -0.59 17.06 14.59
N LEU A 357 -0.78 17.25 13.28
CA LEU A 357 0.09 16.66 12.25
C LEU A 357 1.56 17.11 12.39
N ALA A 358 1.80 18.34 12.84
CA ALA A 358 3.14 18.85 13.08
C ALA A 358 3.90 18.11 14.19
N LYS A 359 3.19 17.48 15.14
CA LYS A 359 3.75 16.62 16.21
C LYS A 359 4.12 15.23 15.68
N HIS A 360 3.55 14.84 14.54
CA HIS A 360 3.67 13.51 13.92
C HIS A 360 4.25 13.58 12.50
N LYS A 361 5.27 14.42 12.28
CA LYS A 361 5.88 14.57 10.96
C LYS A 361 6.56 13.29 10.51
N LEU A 362 6.13 12.72 9.39
CA LEU A 362 6.79 11.57 8.77
C LEU A 362 8.25 11.91 8.41
N ARG A 363 9.17 10.99 8.71
CA ARG A 363 10.59 11.10 8.31
C ARG A 363 10.73 11.16 6.78
N HIS A 364 9.96 10.35 6.08
CA HIS A 364 9.95 10.24 4.63
C HIS A 364 8.63 10.76 4.09
N LYS A 365 8.67 11.86 3.34
CA LYS A 365 7.51 12.42 2.60
C LYS A 365 7.54 12.09 1.10
N GLN A 366 8.53 11.30 0.68
CA GLN A 366 8.69 10.92 -0.72
C GLN A 366 7.98 9.60 -0.95
N TRP A 367 7.24 9.55 -2.05
CA TRP A 367 6.67 8.32 -2.58
C TRP A 367 7.77 7.33 -2.94
N SER A 368 7.46 6.04 -2.81
CA SER A 368 8.33 4.93 -3.18
C SER A 368 8.59 4.89 -4.69
N HIS A 369 9.40 3.92 -5.15
CA HIS A 369 9.58 3.76 -6.58
C HIS A 369 8.27 3.36 -7.26
N GLU A 370 7.49 2.46 -6.67
CA GLU A 370 6.24 1.98 -7.23
C GLU A 370 5.22 3.09 -7.50
N CYS A 371 5.04 4.01 -6.55
CA CYS A 371 4.13 5.15 -6.73
C CYS A 371 4.78 6.36 -7.41
N THR A 372 6.04 6.25 -7.88
CA THR A 372 6.71 7.30 -8.69
C THR A 372 7.01 6.90 -10.13
N ILE A 373 6.89 5.62 -10.50
CA ILE A 373 7.17 5.16 -11.87
C ILE A 373 6.14 5.77 -12.85
N ASP A 374 6.61 6.80 -13.55
CA ASP A 374 6.35 7.16 -14.94
C ASP A 374 4.93 6.93 -15.51
N ARG A 375 3.90 7.45 -14.83
CA ARG A 375 2.53 7.58 -15.41
C ARG A 375 2.19 9.01 -15.86
N GLY A 376 3.20 9.86 -16.09
CA GLY A 376 3.01 11.23 -16.57
C GLY A 376 2.85 12.29 -15.46
N LYS A 377 2.46 13.50 -15.85
CA LYS A 377 2.49 14.72 -15.00
C LYS A 377 1.40 14.81 -13.91
N PHE A 378 0.46 13.86 -13.84
CA PHE A 378 -0.70 13.97 -12.98
C PHE A 378 -0.58 13.03 -11.78
N HIS A 379 -0.36 13.59 -10.59
CA HIS A 379 -0.72 13.09 -9.24
C HIS A 379 -0.50 11.60 -8.88
N VAL A 380 0.40 10.88 -9.54
CA VAL A 380 0.52 9.42 -9.42
C VAL A 380 0.93 8.90 -8.03
N GLY A 381 1.45 9.75 -7.15
CA GLY A 381 1.90 9.33 -5.81
C GLY A 381 0.75 9.05 -4.85
N PHE A 382 -0.12 10.05 -4.68
CA PHE A 382 -1.19 10.00 -3.69
C PHE A 382 -2.22 8.92 -4.00
N ASP A 383 -2.78 8.89 -5.21
CA ASP A 383 -3.82 7.91 -5.56
C ASP A 383 -3.28 6.48 -5.43
N CYS A 384 -2.05 6.23 -5.88
CA CYS A 384 -1.38 4.93 -5.75
C CYS A 384 -1.27 4.48 -4.29
N GLY A 385 -0.73 5.33 -3.42
CA GLY A 385 -0.59 4.98 -2.01
C GLY A 385 -1.93 4.94 -1.26
N PHE A 386 -2.93 5.73 -1.68
CA PHE A 386 -4.26 5.73 -1.09
C PHE A 386 -4.98 4.41 -1.40
N TRP A 387 -4.91 3.91 -2.63
CA TRP A 387 -5.41 2.57 -2.95
C TRP A 387 -4.69 1.47 -2.18
N LYS A 388 -3.37 1.58 -1.96
CA LYS A 388 -2.63 0.67 -1.07
C LYS A 388 -3.19 0.71 0.36
N LEU A 389 -3.47 1.91 0.89
CA LEU A 389 -4.07 2.08 2.21
C LEU A 389 -5.47 1.43 2.30
N LEU A 390 -6.34 1.65 1.31
CA LEU A 390 -7.68 1.06 1.28
C LEU A 390 -7.61 -0.47 1.28
N HIS A 391 -6.71 -1.06 0.49
CA HIS A 391 -6.49 -2.50 0.47
C HIS A 391 -6.01 -3.05 1.82
N ILE A 392 -5.06 -2.38 2.45
CA ILE A 392 -4.56 -2.76 3.79
C ILE A 392 -5.68 -2.68 4.83
N VAL A 393 -6.48 -1.60 4.82
CA VAL A 393 -7.63 -1.46 5.72
C VAL A 393 -8.66 -2.57 5.49
N SER A 394 -9.00 -2.87 4.23
CA SER A 394 -9.94 -3.95 3.91
C SER A 394 -9.47 -5.31 4.41
N LEU A 395 -8.19 -5.63 4.25
CA LEU A 395 -7.61 -6.87 4.77
C LEU A 395 -7.57 -6.87 6.29
N GLY A 396 -7.27 -5.74 6.92
CA GLY A 396 -7.36 -5.62 8.38
C GLY A 396 -8.76 -5.90 8.92
N VAL A 397 -9.82 -5.54 8.20
CA VAL A 397 -11.20 -5.93 8.54
C VAL A 397 -11.34 -7.45 8.50
N ALA A 398 -10.83 -8.10 7.45
CA ALA A 398 -10.91 -9.56 7.32
C ALA A 398 -10.14 -10.28 8.43
N GLU A 399 -8.91 -9.83 8.71
CA GLU A 399 -7.97 -10.42 9.66
C GLU A 399 -8.43 -10.27 11.12
N GLN A 400 -8.96 -9.09 11.46
CA GLN A 400 -9.41 -8.78 12.82
C GLN A 400 -10.91 -9.04 13.04
N LYS A 401 -11.62 -9.61 12.06
CA LYS A 401 -13.10 -9.69 12.03
C LYS A 401 -13.73 -8.36 12.44
N GLY A 402 -13.32 -7.28 11.77
CA GLY A 402 -13.80 -5.92 12.03
C GLY A 402 -13.52 -5.41 13.44
N GLY A 403 -12.46 -5.92 14.09
CA GLY A 403 -12.06 -5.54 15.45
C GLY A 403 -12.56 -6.47 16.55
N ILE A 404 -13.44 -7.43 16.25
CA ILE A 404 -13.97 -8.39 17.23
C ILE A 404 -12.84 -9.17 17.91
N HIS A 405 -11.84 -9.62 17.14
CA HIS A 405 -10.69 -10.34 17.69
C HIS A 405 -9.90 -9.50 18.68
N LEU A 406 -9.73 -8.20 18.42
CA LEU A 406 -8.98 -7.30 19.30
C LEU A 406 -9.72 -7.07 20.62
N VAL A 407 -11.05 -6.94 20.58
CA VAL A 407 -11.89 -6.81 21.77
C VAL A 407 -11.85 -8.09 22.60
N GLN A 408 -12.02 -9.26 21.95
CA GLN A 408 -11.98 -10.56 22.63
C GLN A 408 -10.62 -10.89 23.26
N ALA A 409 -9.52 -10.39 22.68
CA ALA A 409 -8.19 -10.52 23.26
C ALA A 409 -7.86 -9.47 24.34
N GLU A 410 -8.81 -8.59 24.69
CA GLU A 410 -8.60 -7.48 25.63
C GLU A 410 -7.45 -6.55 25.20
N MET A 411 -7.15 -6.48 23.91
CA MET A 411 -6.14 -5.59 23.35
C MET A 411 -6.67 -4.17 23.19
N VAL A 412 -7.98 -4.05 22.99
CA VAL A 412 -8.72 -2.78 22.96
C VAL A 412 -9.90 -2.85 23.93
N SER A 413 -10.46 -1.69 24.27
CA SER A 413 -11.62 -1.60 25.17
C SER A 413 -12.85 -2.32 24.58
N GLU A 414 -13.70 -2.90 25.44
CA GLU A 414 -15.02 -3.41 25.03
C GLU A 414 -15.93 -2.33 24.41
N ARG A 415 -15.63 -1.05 24.68
CA ARG A 415 -16.35 0.09 24.08
C ARG A 415 -15.84 0.45 22.69
N THR A 416 -14.74 -0.15 22.25
CA THR A 416 -14.19 0.10 20.92
C THR A 416 -15.18 -0.40 19.88
N LYS A 417 -15.52 0.47 18.93
CA LYS A 417 -16.47 0.17 17.85
C LYS A 417 -15.93 -0.97 17.00
N THR A 418 -16.75 -1.99 16.73
CA THR A 418 -16.45 -3.04 15.75
C THR A 418 -17.26 -2.81 14.48
N PHE A 419 -16.82 -3.38 13.36
CA PHE A 419 -17.41 -3.15 12.04
C PHE A 419 -17.81 -4.47 11.36
N SER A 420 -18.99 -4.51 10.74
CA SER A 420 -19.30 -5.58 9.76
C SER A 420 -18.57 -5.31 8.44
N PRO A 421 -18.44 -6.30 7.54
CA PRO A 421 -17.91 -6.05 6.19
C PRO A 421 -18.66 -4.92 5.46
N LEU A 422 -20.00 -4.90 5.54
CA LEU A 422 -20.80 -3.84 4.93
C LEU A 422 -20.59 -2.47 5.59
N GLU A 423 -20.55 -2.41 6.92
CA GLU A 423 -20.30 -1.15 7.63
C GLU A 423 -18.91 -0.58 7.30
N ALA A 424 -17.86 -1.40 7.28
CA ALA A 424 -16.53 -0.95 6.88
C ALA A 424 -16.51 -0.43 5.43
N ALA A 425 -17.23 -1.09 4.51
CA ALA A 425 -17.41 -0.61 3.15
C ALA A 425 -18.12 0.76 3.11
N ASN A 426 -19.15 0.96 3.94
CA ASN A 426 -19.85 2.25 4.07
C ASN A 426 -18.93 3.35 4.60
N VAL A 427 -18.02 3.02 5.52
CA VAL A 427 -17.00 3.98 6.00
C VAL A 427 -16.06 4.39 4.87
N ILE A 428 -15.55 3.44 4.08
CA ILE A 428 -14.70 3.72 2.91
C ILE A 428 -15.46 4.58 1.88
N ARG A 429 -16.72 4.24 1.59
CA ARG A 429 -17.59 5.03 0.71
C ARG A 429 -17.74 6.47 1.19
N ASN A 430 -18.03 6.66 2.48
CA ASN A 430 -18.26 8.00 3.02
C ASN A 430 -16.95 8.82 3.09
N LEU A 431 -15.82 8.17 3.40
CA LEU A 431 -14.50 8.79 3.28
C LEU A 431 -14.29 9.35 1.86
N ILE A 432 -14.54 8.53 0.84
CA ILE A 432 -14.35 8.94 -0.56
C ILE A 432 -15.35 10.03 -0.96
N LYS A 433 -16.62 9.90 -0.56
CA LYS A 433 -17.67 10.89 -0.81
C LYS A 433 -17.30 12.27 -0.30
N PHE A 434 -16.81 12.37 0.93
CA PHE A 434 -16.62 13.67 1.60
C PHE A 434 -15.21 14.22 1.51
N TYR A 435 -14.20 13.37 1.42
CA TYR A 435 -12.80 13.75 1.60
C TYR A 435 -11.90 13.31 0.44
N TYR A 436 -12.47 12.99 -0.70
CA TYR A 436 -11.71 12.73 -1.92
C TYR A 436 -12.06 13.77 -2.98
N ASN A 437 -11.25 13.82 -4.04
CA ASN A 437 -11.49 14.74 -5.14
C ASN A 437 -12.91 14.52 -5.73
N PRO A 438 -13.75 15.57 -5.79
CA PRO A 438 -15.16 15.46 -6.18
C PRO A 438 -15.35 14.96 -7.63
N ASP A 439 -14.38 15.23 -8.51
CA ASP A 439 -14.43 14.79 -9.91
C ASP A 439 -14.35 13.26 -10.01
N TYR A 440 -13.64 12.61 -9.09
CA TYR A 440 -13.46 11.15 -9.09
C TYR A 440 -14.37 10.44 -8.09
N SER A 441 -14.72 11.09 -6.98
CA SER A 441 -15.52 10.46 -5.91
C SER A 441 -16.95 10.16 -6.36
N SER A 442 -17.54 10.99 -7.23
CA SER A 442 -18.91 10.80 -7.72
C SER A 442 -19.09 9.47 -8.46
N ALA A 443 -18.16 9.11 -9.35
CA ALA A 443 -18.18 7.84 -10.06
C ALA A 443 -18.04 6.65 -9.10
N PHE A 444 -17.10 6.71 -8.16
CA PHE A 444 -16.93 5.68 -7.15
C PHE A 444 -18.19 5.50 -6.29
N VAL A 445 -18.79 6.59 -5.82
CA VAL A 445 -19.99 6.55 -4.98
C VAL A 445 -21.18 5.99 -5.75
N GLN A 446 -21.35 6.37 -7.01
CA GLN A 446 -22.38 5.81 -7.87
C GLN A 446 -22.20 4.30 -8.05
N ASP A 447 -20.98 3.86 -8.33
CA ASP A 447 -20.63 2.45 -8.49
C ASP A 447 -20.83 1.65 -7.19
N TYR A 448 -20.54 2.27 -6.05
CA TYR A 448 -20.81 1.69 -4.74
C TYR A 448 -22.31 1.52 -4.48
N ASP A 449 -23.09 2.56 -4.79
CA ASP A 449 -24.53 2.58 -4.52
C ASP A 449 -25.31 1.64 -5.46
N ASP A 450 -24.78 1.35 -6.66
CA ASP A 450 -25.29 0.29 -7.53
C ASP A 450 -24.92 -1.10 -6.97
N CYS A 451 -25.87 -1.68 -6.21
CA CYS A 451 -25.75 -3.03 -5.66
C CYS A 451 -25.32 -4.10 -6.67
N ASN A 452 -25.71 -3.97 -7.96
CA ASN A 452 -25.53 -5.02 -8.95
C ASN A 452 -24.14 -4.99 -9.59
N LYS A 453 -23.53 -3.81 -9.74
CA LYS A 453 -22.28 -3.64 -10.50
C LYS A 453 -21.15 -4.54 -10.00
N HIS A 454 -21.02 -4.68 -8.69
CA HIS A 454 -20.02 -5.54 -8.02
C HIS A 454 -20.63 -6.49 -6.99
N ARG A 455 -21.93 -6.80 -7.12
CA ARG A 455 -22.68 -7.68 -6.22
C ARG A 455 -22.55 -7.29 -4.73
N ARG A 456 -22.38 -5.99 -4.43
CA ARG A 456 -22.07 -5.50 -3.07
C ARG A 456 -23.08 -6.00 -2.04
N CYS A 457 -24.37 -5.93 -2.39
CA CYS A 457 -25.48 -6.20 -1.48
C CYS A 457 -25.68 -7.70 -1.22
N ASP A 458 -25.19 -8.56 -2.11
CA ASP A 458 -25.20 -10.02 -1.92
C ASP A 458 -23.95 -10.52 -1.19
N ARG A 459 -22.81 -9.82 -1.36
CA ARG A 459 -21.50 -10.23 -0.82
C ARG A 459 -21.23 -9.73 0.59
N LEU A 460 -21.57 -8.46 0.87
CA LEU A 460 -21.18 -7.82 2.11
C LEU A 460 -22.28 -7.93 3.16
N THR A 461 -22.08 -8.83 4.12
CA THR A 461 -23.01 -8.98 5.25
C THR A 461 -22.94 -7.79 6.21
N ASN A 462 -24.10 -7.47 6.81
CA ASN A 462 -24.19 -6.51 7.92
C ASN A 462 -24.11 -7.20 9.30
N ASP A 463 -24.21 -8.52 9.35
CA ASP A 463 -24.21 -9.30 10.59
C ASP A 463 -22.75 -9.55 11.03
N LYS A 464 -22.35 -9.00 12.18
CA LYS A 464 -20.98 -9.11 12.70
C LYS A 464 -20.76 -10.45 13.38
N GLU A 465 -21.76 -10.91 14.11
CA GLU A 465 -21.69 -12.08 14.98
C GLU A 465 -21.87 -13.38 14.20
N ALA A 466 -22.73 -13.37 13.18
CA ALA A 466 -22.99 -14.54 12.34
C ALA A 466 -22.13 -14.60 11.07
N ALA A 467 -21.30 -13.59 10.79
CA ALA A 467 -20.41 -13.59 9.65
C ALA A 467 -19.43 -14.77 9.70
N SER A 468 -19.51 -15.61 8.68
CA SER A 468 -18.57 -16.71 8.45
C SER A 468 -17.19 -16.20 8.07
N VAL A 469 -16.18 -17.08 8.14
CA VAL A 469 -14.82 -16.75 7.66
C VAL A 469 -14.81 -16.30 6.20
N GLY A 470 -15.73 -16.82 5.37
CA GLY A 470 -15.89 -16.38 3.97
C GLY A 470 -16.37 -14.94 3.88
N ASP A 471 -17.38 -14.56 4.65
CA ASP A 471 -17.99 -13.22 4.61
C ASP A 471 -16.99 -12.11 4.94
N TRP A 472 -16.02 -12.39 5.83
CA TRP A 472 -14.95 -11.45 6.17
C TRP A 472 -13.96 -11.22 5.01
N LYS A 473 -13.81 -12.16 4.09
CA LYS A 473 -12.94 -12.05 2.91
C LYS A 473 -13.56 -11.26 1.77
N GLU A 474 -14.89 -11.09 1.79
CA GLU A 474 -15.63 -10.46 0.70
C GLU A 474 -15.31 -8.98 0.54
N LEU A 475 -14.98 -8.25 1.62
CA LEU A 475 -14.66 -6.82 1.52
C LEU A 475 -13.34 -6.57 0.74
N PRO A 476 -12.21 -7.23 1.05
CA PRO A 476 -11.00 -7.16 0.21
C PRO A 476 -11.23 -7.56 -1.25
N LEU A 477 -12.00 -8.63 -1.49
CA LEU A 477 -12.28 -9.11 -2.84
C LEU A 477 -13.14 -8.11 -3.62
N TRP A 478 -14.19 -7.57 -3.00
CA TRP A 478 -15.01 -6.52 -3.59
C TRP A 478 -14.17 -5.28 -3.93
N LEU A 479 -13.31 -4.81 -3.02
CA LEU A 479 -12.47 -3.64 -3.26
C LEU A 479 -11.46 -3.89 -4.39
N TRP A 480 -10.94 -5.11 -4.49
CA TRP A 480 -10.06 -5.55 -5.59
C TRP A 480 -10.76 -5.52 -6.95
N GLU A 481 -12.00 -6.01 -7.03
CA GLU A 481 -12.81 -5.92 -8.27
C GLU A 481 -13.04 -4.46 -8.67
N VAL A 482 -13.46 -3.62 -7.72
CA VAL A 482 -13.67 -2.18 -7.96
C VAL A 482 -12.40 -1.51 -8.46
N HIS A 483 -11.24 -1.80 -7.87
CA HIS A 483 -9.97 -1.20 -8.29
C HIS A 483 -9.56 -1.66 -9.71
N ASN A 484 -9.79 -2.92 -10.07
CA ASN A 484 -9.54 -3.40 -11.43
C ASN A 484 -10.42 -2.70 -12.47
N ASP A 485 -11.71 -2.49 -12.16
CA ASP A 485 -12.62 -1.75 -13.03
C ASP A 485 -12.19 -0.29 -13.19
N VAL A 486 -11.76 0.36 -12.11
CA VAL A 486 -11.17 1.70 -12.17
C VAL A 486 -9.92 1.72 -13.05
N ALA A 487 -9.04 0.72 -12.95
CA ALA A 487 -7.83 0.64 -13.78
C ALA A 487 -8.16 0.51 -15.28
N ILE A 488 -9.17 -0.28 -15.63
CA ILE A 488 -9.68 -0.42 -17.00
C ILE A 488 -10.28 0.90 -17.49
N ASN A 489 -11.12 1.56 -16.69
CA ASN A 489 -11.75 2.84 -17.05
C ASN A 489 -10.71 3.94 -17.26
N VAL A 490 -9.71 4.05 -16.38
CA VAL A 490 -8.60 5.02 -16.53
C VAL A 490 -7.82 4.75 -17.81
N LEU A 491 -7.56 3.48 -18.15
CA LEU A 491 -6.93 3.12 -19.42
C LEU A 491 -7.81 3.55 -20.60
N LYS A 492 -9.11 3.25 -20.55
CA LYS A 492 -10.08 3.58 -21.61
C LYS A 492 -10.13 5.10 -21.86
N GLU A 493 -10.28 5.90 -20.81
CA GLU A 493 -10.29 7.36 -20.90
C GLU A 493 -8.97 7.91 -21.43
N THR A 494 -7.84 7.38 -20.95
CA THR A 494 -6.51 7.80 -21.41
C THR A 494 -6.29 7.47 -22.88
N THR A 495 -6.75 6.30 -23.32
CA THR A 495 -6.68 5.86 -24.72
C THR A 495 -7.58 6.72 -25.59
N GLN A 496 -8.86 6.92 -25.22
CA GLN A 496 -9.79 7.78 -25.95
C GLN A 496 -9.30 9.23 -26.05
N LYS A 497 -8.65 9.76 -25.00
CA LYS A 497 -8.07 11.11 -25.01
C LYS A 497 -6.89 11.24 -25.99
N LYS A 498 -6.08 10.19 -26.14
CA LYS A 498 -4.93 10.17 -27.05
C LYS A 498 -5.31 9.77 -28.48
N HIS A 499 -6.33 8.93 -28.59
CA HIS A 499 -6.78 8.27 -29.81
C HIS A 499 -8.33 8.26 -29.82
N PRO A 500 -8.99 9.40 -30.14
CA PRO A 500 -10.45 9.50 -30.14
C PRO A 500 -11.15 8.51 -31.09
N GLU A 501 -10.41 7.95 -32.05
CA GLU A 501 -10.87 6.90 -32.96
C GLU A 501 -11.04 5.52 -32.31
N ILE A 502 -10.40 5.27 -31.16
CA ILE A 502 -10.49 4.01 -30.43
C ILE A 502 -11.66 4.10 -29.45
N LEU A 503 -12.81 3.55 -29.84
CA LEU A 503 -14.03 3.55 -29.01
C LEU A 503 -13.97 2.52 -27.87
N GLU A 504 -13.39 1.35 -28.15
CA GLU A 504 -13.31 0.21 -27.25
C GLU A 504 -11.87 -0.29 -27.15
N LEU A 505 -11.47 -0.69 -25.94
CA LEU A 505 -10.17 -1.31 -25.70
C LEU A 505 -10.19 -2.75 -26.23
N THR A 506 -9.04 -3.23 -26.70
CA THR A 506 -8.88 -4.65 -26.97
C THR A 506 -8.78 -5.44 -25.66
N GLN A 507 -9.22 -6.69 -25.65
CA GLN A 507 -9.07 -7.57 -24.49
C GLN A 507 -7.61 -7.67 -24.03
N GLU A 508 -6.65 -7.64 -24.97
CA GLU A 508 -5.21 -7.64 -24.63
C GLU A 508 -4.78 -6.37 -23.87
N GLU A 509 -5.39 -5.22 -24.16
CA GLU A 509 -5.13 -3.96 -23.46
C GLU A 509 -5.73 -3.96 -22.05
N GLU A 510 -6.96 -4.48 -21.89
CA GLU A 510 -7.59 -4.64 -20.58
C GLU A 510 -6.75 -5.58 -19.69
N MET A 511 -6.32 -6.72 -20.22
CA MET A 511 -5.48 -7.68 -19.49
C MET A 511 -4.12 -7.11 -19.05
N LYS A 512 -3.63 -6.01 -19.64
CA LYS A 512 -2.38 -5.35 -19.22
C LYS A 512 -2.53 -4.49 -17.97
N VAL A 513 -3.75 -4.07 -17.63
CA VAL A 513 -4.03 -3.21 -16.47
C VAL A 513 -4.73 -3.94 -15.34
N ILE A 514 -5.33 -5.09 -15.62
CA ILE A 514 -5.85 -6.00 -14.61
C ILE A 514 -4.72 -6.48 -13.69
N TRP A 515 -4.99 -6.46 -12.39
CA TRP A 515 -4.07 -6.89 -11.36
C TRP A 515 -4.72 -7.95 -10.45
N PRO A 516 -3.99 -8.99 -9.99
CA PRO A 516 -2.65 -9.33 -10.42
C PRO A 516 -2.62 -9.80 -11.88
N SER A 517 -1.48 -9.58 -12.54
CA SER A 517 -1.27 -10.18 -13.84
C SER A 517 -1.12 -11.70 -13.72
N VAL A 518 -1.33 -12.42 -14.83
CA VAL A 518 -1.12 -13.89 -14.90
C VAL A 518 0.30 -14.28 -14.48
N ASP A 519 1.29 -13.44 -14.79
CA ASP A 519 2.69 -13.66 -14.41
C ASP A 519 2.92 -13.47 -12.90
N GLN A 520 2.13 -12.62 -12.25
CA GLN A 520 2.21 -12.40 -10.80
C GLN A 520 1.49 -13.50 -10.01
N CYS A 521 0.34 -13.96 -10.51
CA CYS A 521 -0.46 -14.99 -9.84
C CYS A 521 -1.17 -15.91 -10.83
N HIS A 522 -0.47 -16.92 -11.36
CA HIS A 522 -1.07 -17.93 -12.23
C HIS A 522 -2.19 -18.75 -11.55
N LEU A 523 -2.13 -18.92 -10.23
CA LEU A 523 -3.14 -19.64 -9.44
C LEU A 523 -4.42 -18.84 -9.23
N CYS A 524 -4.38 -17.52 -9.44
CA CYS A 524 -5.55 -16.65 -9.34
C CYS A 524 -6.53 -16.87 -10.50
N PHE A 525 -6.16 -17.64 -11.52
CA PHE A 525 -6.97 -17.94 -12.69
C PHE A 525 -7.29 -19.44 -12.73
N GLN A 526 -8.54 -19.76 -13.02
CA GLN A 526 -9.00 -21.13 -13.29
C GLN A 526 -8.66 -21.53 -14.74
N GLU A 527 -8.81 -22.81 -15.06
CA GLU A 527 -8.52 -23.33 -16.42
C GLU A 527 -9.42 -22.72 -17.50
N ASP A 528 -10.62 -22.26 -17.12
CA ASP A 528 -11.58 -21.58 -18.01
C ASP A 528 -11.33 -20.07 -18.12
N GLY A 529 -10.32 -19.54 -17.43
CA GLY A 529 -9.96 -18.13 -17.40
C GLY A 529 -10.73 -17.29 -16.37
N THR A 530 -11.65 -17.88 -15.61
CA THR A 530 -12.33 -17.18 -14.50
C THR A 530 -11.41 -17.01 -13.30
N TRP A 531 -11.76 -16.08 -12.40
CA TRP A 531 -10.98 -15.87 -11.19
C TRP A 531 -11.19 -16.98 -10.17
N ASN A 532 -10.10 -17.40 -9.53
CA ASN A 532 -10.12 -18.21 -8.32
C ASN A 532 -10.05 -17.26 -7.12
N GLU A 533 -11.21 -16.81 -6.63
CA GLU A 533 -11.32 -15.78 -5.60
C GLU A 533 -10.54 -16.14 -4.31
N ASN A 534 -10.47 -17.42 -3.95
CA ASN A 534 -9.66 -17.86 -2.80
C ASN A 534 -8.15 -17.60 -3.01
N GLN A 535 -7.65 -17.85 -4.22
CA GLN A 535 -6.25 -17.61 -4.56
C GLN A 535 -5.97 -16.11 -4.73
N VAL A 536 -6.93 -15.34 -5.23
CA VAL A 536 -6.87 -13.87 -5.24
C VAL A 536 -6.76 -13.34 -3.81
N PHE A 537 -7.63 -13.77 -2.90
CA PHE A 537 -7.57 -13.36 -1.50
C PHE A 537 -6.21 -13.70 -0.86
N ASN A 538 -5.70 -14.92 -1.06
CA ASN A 538 -4.38 -15.31 -0.54
C ASN A 538 -3.26 -14.43 -1.11
N PHE A 539 -3.35 -14.07 -2.40
CA PHE A 539 -2.40 -13.17 -3.03
C PHE A 539 -2.49 -11.74 -2.45
N LEU A 540 -3.71 -11.23 -2.22
CA LEU A 540 -3.93 -9.93 -1.55
C LEU A 540 -3.34 -9.92 -0.15
N GLU A 541 -3.60 -10.97 0.63
CA GLU A 541 -3.06 -11.16 1.98
C GLU A 541 -1.52 -11.27 1.96
N GLU A 542 -0.92 -11.97 0.99
CA GLU A 542 0.53 -12.01 0.81
C GLU A 542 1.11 -10.63 0.49
N HIS A 543 0.45 -9.89 -0.39
CA HIS A 543 0.95 -8.62 -0.91
C HIS A 543 0.79 -7.46 0.08
N TYR A 544 -0.37 -7.35 0.72
CA TYR A 544 -0.75 -6.20 1.54
C TYR A 544 -0.71 -6.46 3.04
N TRP A 545 -0.88 -7.71 3.48
CA TRP A 545 -0.90 -8.07 4.90
C TRP A 545 0.34 -8.85 5.27
N ILE A 546 1.48 -8.14 5.37
CA ILE A 546 2.70 -8.81 5.79
C ILE A 546 2.50 -9.31 7.21
N GLY A 547 2.68 -10.62 7.37
CA GLY A 547 2.42 -11.31 8.61
C GLY A 547 3.25 -10.74 9.76
N THR A 548 3.00 -11.28 10.93
CA THR A 548 3.44 -10.71 12.22
C THR A 548 4.95 -10.75 12.46
N ASP A 549 5.71 -11.31 11.53
CA ASP A 549 7.16 -11.21 11.46
C ASP A 549 7.59 -9.85 10.87
N VAL A 550 6.92 -8.78 11.33
CA VAL A 550 7.25 -7.40 10.98
C VAL A 550 8.64 -7.13 11.54
N ASP A 551 9.62 -7.17 10.65
CA ASP A 551 11.02 -6.88 10.93
C ASP A 551 11.10 -5.51 11.66
N PRO A 552 11.76 -5.41 12.82
CA PRO A 552 11.92 -4.15 13.55
C PRO A 552 12.48 -2.99 12.71
N LYS A 553 12.99 -3.25 11.49
CA LYS A 553 13.31 -2.21 10.51
C LYS A 553 12.12 -1.37 10.09
N TYR A 554 10.88 -1.88 10.06
CA TYR A 554 9.71 -1.11 9.61
C TYR A 554 9.39 0.05 10.56
N ASP A 555 9.60 -0.16 11.87
CA ASP A 555 9.54 0.91 12.87
C ASP A 555 10.42 2.10 12.47
N ARG A 556 11.59 1.87 11.84
CA ARG A 556 12.52 2.95 11.46
C ARG A 556 12.01 3.81 10.31
N LEU A 557 11.19 3.26 9.42
CA LEU A 557 10.64 4.00 8.27
C LEU A 557 9.52 4.94 8.72
N LEU A 558 8.74 4.50 9.70
CA LEU A 558 7.56 5.23 10.18
C LEU A 558 7.82 6.14 11.38
N ARG A 559 9.06 6.24 11.88
CA ARG A 559 9.36 7.15 13.00
C ARG A 559 9.05 8.58 12.64
N PHE A 560 8.43 9.29 13.58
CA PHE A 560 8.22 10.72 13.46
C PHE A 560 9.53 11.49 13.68
N GLN A 561 9.66 12.62 12.96
CA GLN A 561 10.78 13.55 13.17
C GLN A 561 10.72 14.07 14.61
N GLY A 562 11.80 13.84 15.38
CA GLY A 562 11.92 14.28 16.78
C GLY A 562 12.11 13.16 17.79
N GLU A 563 11.77 11.91 17.46
CA GLU A 563 11.99 10.76 18.37
C GLU A 563 13.44 10.23 18.36
N GLU A 564 14.35 10.88 17.61
CA GLU A 564 15.75 10.47 17.40
C GLU A 564 16.77 11.32 18.18
N GLU A 565 16.39 11.97 19.28
CA GLU A 565 17.33 12.74 20.12
C GLU A 565 18.57 11.92 20.53
N ASP A 566 18.46 10.59 20.63
CA ASP A 566 19.62 9.73 20.92
C ASP A 566 20.50 9.39 19.69
N ALA A 567 19.94 9.33 18.48
CA ALA A 567 20.69 8.95 17.27
C ALA A 567 21.55 10.09 16.71
N THR A 568 21.09 11.33 16.92
CA THR A 568 21.89 12.54 16.61
C THR A 568 23.15 12.58 17.48
N LEU A 569 23.04 12.18 18.75
CA LEU A 569 24.18 12.09 19.66
C LEU A 569 25.24 11.10 19.16
N PHE A 570 24.84 9.89 18.74
CA PHE A 570 25.76 8.91 18.15
C PHE A 570 26.37 9.37 16.83
N THR A 571 25.60 10.06 16.00
CA THR A 571 26.10 10.58 14.71
C THR A 571 27.10 11.71 14.93
N VAL A 572 26.80 12.63 15.85
CA VAL A 572 27.71 13.72 16.25
C VAL A 572 28.98 13.15 16.87
N TYR A 573 28.88 12.19 17.80
CA TYR A 573 30.06 11.53 18.37
C TYR A 573 30.85 10.75 17.31
N GLY A 574 30.17 10.09 16.37
CA GLY A 574 30.80 9.42 15.24
C GLY A 574 31.56 10.39 14.34
N LEU A 575 30.98 11.53 13.99
CA LEU A 575 31.62 12.57 13.19
C LEU A 575 32.79 13.22 13.95
N VAL A 576 32.63 13.48 15.25
CA VAL A 576 33.71 13.97 16.11
C VAL A 576 34.84 12.96 16.16
N ALA A 577 34.56 11.66 16.32
CA ALA A 577 35.58 10.62 16.32
C ALA A 577 36.31 10.53 14.97
N VAL A 578 35.59 10.57 13.85
CA VAL A 578 36.19 10.60 12.49
C VAL A 578 37.06 11.85 12.32
N PHE A 579 36.58 13.02 12.74
CA PHE A 579 37.34 14.26 12.70
C PHE A 579 38.62 14.16 13.54
N LEU A 580 38.55 13.60 14.74
CA LEU A 580 39.72 13.37 15.61
C LEU A 580 40.72 12.40 14.97
N VAL A 581 40.26 11.36 14.27
CA VAL A 581 41.14 10.44 13.52
C VAL A 581 41.81 11.15 12.34
N ILE A 582 41.08 11.94 11.57
CA ILE A 582 41.64 12.74 10.47
C ILE A 582 42.66 13.74 11.02
N LEU A 583 42.32 14.44 12.09
CA LEU A 583 43.22 15.39 12.77
C LEU A 583 44.48 14.69 13.25
N TYR A 584 44.36 13.50 13.88
CA TYR A 584 45.50 12.70 14.29
C TYR A 584 46.40 12.30 13.12
N ILE A 585 45.82 11.87 11.99
CA ILE A 585 46.56 11.54 10.76
C ILE A 585 47.29 12.79 10.23
N LEU A 586 46.62 13.94 10.16
CA LEU A 586 47.24 15.19 9.71
C LEU A 586 48.38 15.62 10.63
N VAL A 587 48.19 15.56 11.95
CA VAL A 587 49.23 15.84 12.94
C VAL A 587 50.41 14.88 12.77
N ARG A 588 50.18 13.58 12.59
CA ARG A 588 51.23 12.59 12.30
C ARG A 588 51.94 12.86 10.97
N LEU A 589 51.24 13.30 9.92
CA LEU A 589 51.85 13.64 8.63
C LEU A 589 52.71 14.91 8.71
N VAL A 590 52.30 15.91 9.49
CA VAL A 590 53.05 17.15 9.71
C VAL A 590 54.25 16.92 10.64
N LEU A 591 54.03 16.25 11.78
CA LEU A 591 55.07 15.94 12.77
C LEU A 591 55.99 14.79 12.34
N GLY A 592 55.53 13.85 11.52
CA GLY A 592 56.38 12.77 10.98
C GLY A 592 57.46 13.27 10.05
N LYS A 593 57.20 14.37 9.32
CA LYS A 593 58.22 15.11 8.55
C LYS A 593 59.23 15.86 9.43
N SER A 594 59.01 15.90 10.75
CA SER A 594 59.98 16.43 11.71
C SER A 594 61.28 15.62 11.72
N HIS A 595 61.29 14.33 11.38
CA HIS A 595 62.55 13.58 11.30
C HIS A 595 63.48 14.15 10.21
N THR A 596 62.91 14.59 9.08
CA THR A 596 63.66 15.26 8.01
C THR A 596 64.14 16.64 8.46
N ILE A 597 63.33 17.37 9.24
CA ILE A 597 63.71 18.67 9.84
C ILE A 597 64.80 18.47 10.90
N GLN A 598 64.73 17.44 11.74
CA GLN A 598 65.75 17.13 12.75
C GLN A 598 67.07 16.69 12.10
N ILE A 599 67.02 15.95 10.99
CA ILE A 599 68.21 15.64 10.18
C ILE A 599 68.80 16.93 9.58
N ALA A 600 67.97 17.81 9.02
CA ALA A 600 68.42 19.09 8.48
C ALA A 600 69.05 20.00 9.55
N VAL A 601 68.44 20.07 10.74
CA VAL A 601 68.95 20.83 11.90
C VAL A 601 70.26 20.23 12.42
N ARG A 602 70.38 18.90 12.52
CA ARG A 602 71.66 18.24 12.89
C ARG A 602 72.75 18.52 11.86
N ARG A 603 72.45 18.46 10.56
CA ARG A 603 73.41 18.80 9.49
C ARG A 603 73.84 20.27 9.55
N ALA A 604 72.91 21.19 9.77
CA ALA A 604 73.22 22.62 9.92
C ALA A 604 74.09 22.90 11.15
N ARG A 605 73.80 22.25 12.30
CA ARG A 605 74.61 22.36 13.53
C ARG A 605 76.03 21.81 13.32
N ASN A 606 76.16 20.65 12.68
CA ASN A 606 77.47 20.07 12.37
C ASN A 606 78.28 20.97 11.42
N TYR A 607 77.63 21.58 10.42
CA TYR A 607 78.28 22.53 9.51
C TYR A 607 78.74 23.81 10.23
N ALA A 608 77.93 24.35 11.15
CA ALA A 608 78.29 25.51 11.95
C ALA A 608 79.49 25.21 12.88
N ASN A 609 79.48 24.06 13.56
CA ASN A 609 80.58 23.63 14.41
C ASN A 609 81.87 23.42 13.60
N PHE A 610 81.79 22.83 12.40
CA PHE A 610 82.93 22.67 11.49
C PHE A 610 83.49 24.02 11.02
N LYS A 611 82.63 24.99 10.71
CA LYS A 611 83.06 26.34 10.33
C LYS A 611 83.75 27.06 11.50
N GLN A 612 83.25 26.88 12.72
CA GLN A 612 83.83 27.46 13.92
C GLN A 612 85.17 26.82 14.31
N SER A 613 85.34 25.50 14.11
CA SER A 613 86.64 24.85 14.34
C SER A 613 87.68 25.31 13.33
N LYS A 614 87.31 25.44 12.04
CA LYS A 614 88.21 25.94 10.99
C LYS A 614 88.64 27.39 11.22
N ALA A 615 87.75 28.24 11.76
CA ALA A 615 88.07 29.63 12.12
C ALA A 615 88.98 29.76 13.36
N ARG A 616 89.18 28.70 14.15
CA ARG A 616 90.16 28.67 15.27
C ARG A 616 91.52 28.11 14.87
N THR A 617 91.64 27.50 13.69
CA THR A 617 92.90 26.91 13.20
C THR A 617 93.66 27.82 12.25
N VAL A 618 93.01 28.88 11.77
CA VAL A 618 93.61 30.03 11.09
C VAL A 618 93.77 31.12 12.14
#